data_AF-A0A4E0QLK4-F1
#
_entry.id   AF-A0A4E0QLK4-F1
#
_cell.length_a   1.000
_cell.length_b   1.000
_cell.length_c   1.000
_cell.angle_alpha   90.00
_cell.angle_beta   90.00
_cell.angle_gamma   90.00
#
_symmetry.space_group_name_H-M   'P 1'
#
loop_
_entity.id
_entity.type
_entity.pdbx_description
1 polymer ?
#
loop_
_entity_poly.entity_id
_entity_poly.type
_entity_poly.pdbx_seq_one_letter_code
_entity_poly.pdbx_strand_id
1 'polypeptide(L)'
;MAEPLRERVLGRVVAVDVFKPNVLEPVVSRGTLLDEDWFPRLEQTGIERVMVRSAISCESRYGICALTVSDEESVLPGQRVAHWDPHTIPVITQVAGQVNLVDVVDGVTVNMVFSDGVE
;
A
#
# COMPACT_ATOMS: atom_id res chain seq x y z
N MET A 1 -11.54 20.02 5.18
CA MET A 1 -10.57 20.10 4.06
C MET A 1 -10.41 18.69 3.55
N ALA A 2 -10.77 18.41 2.30
CA ALA A 2 -10.53 17.08 1.74
C ALA A 2 -9.04 16.94 1.45
N GLU A 3 -8.41 15.90 1.98
CA GLU A 3 -7.01 15.58 1.70
C GLU A 3 -6.83 15.22 0.21
N PRO A 4 -5.74 15.65 -0.45
CA PRO A 4 -5.50 15.41 -1.88
C PRO A 4 -5.25 13.92 -2.17
N LEU A 5 -5.52 13.49 -3.41
CA LEU A 5 -5.35 12.08 -3.82
C LEU A 5 -3.93 11.59 -3.53
N ARG A 6 -2.92 12.42 -3.79
CA ARG A 6 -1.50 12.14 -3.57
C ARG A 6 -1.19 11.63 -2.17
N GLU A 7 -1.66 12.35 -1.14
CA GLU A 7 -1.41 12.01 0.26
C GLU A 7 -2.08 10.69 0.67
N ARG A 8 -3.19 10.33 0.02
CA ARG A 8 -3.95 9.12 0.34
C ARG A 8 -3.37 7.84 -0.25
N VAL A 9 -2.74 7.94 -1.43
CA VAL A 9 -2.40 6.74 -2.24
C VAL A 9 -0.92 6.60 -2.58
N LEU A 10 -0.07 7.56 -2.23
CA LEU A 10 1.39 7.43 -2.37
C LEU A 10 1.89 6.18 -1.63
N GLY A 11 2.72 5.39 -2.31
CA GLY A 11 3.27 4.12 -1.83
C GLY A 11 2.28 2.96 -1.83
N ARG A 12 1.07 3.11 -2.39
CA ARG A 12 0.08 2.03 -2.52
C ARG A 12 0.12 1.39 -3.89
N VAL A 13 -0.30 0.13 -3.96
CA VAL A 13 -0.39 -0.64 -5.22
C VAL A 13 -1.80 -0.58 -5.78
N VAL A 14 -1.97 -0.30 -7.06
CA VAL A 14 -3.27 -0.26 -7.75
C VAL A 14 -3.93 -1.64 -7.72
N ALA A 15 -5.20 -1.69 -7.30
CA ALA A 15 -5.97 -2.93 -7.19
C ALA A 15 -6.70 -3.30 -8.47
N VAL A 16 -7.07 -2.32 -9.30
CA VAL A 16 -7.82 -2.48 -10.55
C VAL A 16 -7.36 -1.40 -11.52
N ASP A 17 -7.29 -1.75 -12.81
CA ASP A 17 -7.00 -0.82 -13.90
C ASP A 17 -7.81 0.48 -13.79
N VAL A 18 -7.12 1.60 -13.93
CA VAL A 18 -7.71 2.93 -13.81
C VAL A 18 -7.93 3.50 -15.20
N PHE A 19 -9.20 3.72 -15.55
CA PHE A 19 -9.60 4.22 -16.87
C PHE A 19 -10.08 5.67 -16.81
N LYS A 20 -9.89 6.38 -17.93
CA LYS A 20 -10.57 7.64 -18.21
C LYS A 20 -11.85 7.36 -18.99
N PRO A 21 -12.93 8.16 -18.82
CA PRO A 21 -14.10 8.06 -19.68
C PRO A 21 -13.68 8.13 -21.17
N ASN A 22 -14.19 7.21 -21.97
CA ASN A 22 -13.95 7.11 -23.41
C ASN A 22 -12.54 6.71 -23.85
N VAL A 23 -11.73 6.13 -22.96
CA VAL A 23 -10.42 5.54 -23.31
C VAL A 23 -10.47 4.04 -23.01
N LEU A 24 -10.05 3.22 -23.99
CA LEU A 24 -9.98 1.76 -23.84
C LEU A 24 -8.68 1.31 -23.17
N GLU A 25 -7.63 2.11 -23.29
CA GLU A 25 -6.34 1.85 -22.63
C GLU A 25 -6.36 2.35 -21.17
N PRO A 26 -5.88 1.55 -20.22
CA PRO A 26 -5.76 1.98 -18.84
C PRO A 26 -4.71 3.09 -18.71
N VAL A 27 -5.01 4.10 -17.88
CA VAL A 27 -4.06 5.15 -17.51
C VAL A 27 -2.99 4.58 -16.57
N VAL A 28 -3.42 3.70 -15.67
CA VAL A 28 -2.56 2.94 -14.75
C VAL A 28 -3.11 1.53 -14.64
N SER A 29 -2.27 0.53 -14.93
CA SER A 29 -2.65 -0.87 -14.82
C SER A 29 -2.65 -1.34 -13.37
N ARG A 30 -3.43 -2.38 -13.08
CA ARG A 30 -3.41 -3.13 -11.84
C ARG A 30 -1.97 -3.56 -11.49
N GLY A 31 -1.67 -3.64 -10.19
CA GLY A 31 -0.36 -4.07 -9.70
C GLY A 31 0.71 -2.98 -9.74
N THR A 32 0.45 -1.83 -10.36
CA THR A 32 1.39 -0.71 -10.38
C THR A 32 1.56 -0.10 -8.99
N LEU A 33 2.79 0.11 -8.56
CA LEU A 33 3.13 0.91 -7.38
C LEU A 33 3.00 2.40 -7.69
N LEU A 34 2.20 3.12 -6.90
CA LEU A 34 2.04 4.57 -7.03
C LEU A 34 3.15 5.30 -6.28
N ASP A 35 4.23 5.63 -6.99
CA ASP A 35 5.33 6.46 -6.51
C ASP A 35 5.13 7.96 -6.87
N GLU A 36 6.13 8.77 -6.53
CA GLU A 36 6.17 10.22 -6.80
C GLU A 36 5.97 10.57 -8.29
N ASP A 37 6.44 9.71 -9.20
CA ASP A 37 6.47 9.96 -10.65
C ASP A 37 5.11 9.76 -11.31
N TRP A 38 4.23 8.97 -10.69
CA TRP A 38 2.87 8.75 -11.17
C TRP A 38 1.93 9.93 -10.95
N PHE A 39 2.14 10.73 -9.90
CA PHE A 39 1.20 11.79 -9.52
C PHE A 39 1.07 12.92 -10.54
N PRO A 40 2.16 13.43 -11.16
CA PRO A 40 2.04 14.40 -12.25
C PRO A 40 1.14 13.90 -13.39
N ARG A 41 1.16 12.60 -13.69
CA ARG A 41 0.31 11.99 -14.74
C ARG A 41 -1.14 11.88 -14.28
N LEU A 42 -1.38 11.41 -13.06
CA LEU A 42 -2.73 11.29 -12.49
C LEU A 42 -3.44 12.65 -12.38
N GLU A 43 -2.72 13.69 -11.94
CA GLU A 43 -3.25 15.04 -11.83
C GLU A 43 -3.63 15.64 -13.19
N GLN A 44 -2.78 15.47 -14.22
CA GLN A 44 -3.08 15.91 -15.58
C GLN A 44 -4.31 15.21 -16.18
N THR A 45 -4.56 13.97 -15.79
CA THR A 45 -5.71 13.20 -16.28
C THR A 45 -7.03 13.53 -15.57
N GLY A 46 -6.98 14.18 -14.41
CA GLY A 46 -8.15 14.53 -13.60
C GLY A 46 -8.73 13.37 -12.81
N ILE A 47 -7.93 12.34 -12.50
CA ILE A 47 -8.37 11.20 -11.69
C ILE A 47 -8.41 11.61 -10.22
N GLU A 48 -9.57 11.51 -9.59
CA GLU A 48 -9.76 11.86 -8.17
C GLU A 48 -9.86 10.63 -7.24
N ARG A 49 -10.08 9.44 -7.81
CA ARG A 49 -10.30 8.20 -7.06
C ARG A 49 -9.56 7.05 -7.71
N VAL A 50 -8.84 6.29 -6.89
CA VAL A 50 -8.10 5.09 -7.31
C VAL A 50 -8.38 3.98 -6.31
N MET A 51 -8.65 2.78 -6.83
CA MET A 51 -8.77 1.56 -6.02
C MET A 51 -7.37 1.02 -5.77
N VAL A 52 -6.97 0.93 -4.50
CA VAL A 52 -5.65 0.43 -4.09
C VAL A 52 -5.76 -0.85 -3.26
N ARG A 53 -4.70 -1.65 -3.24
CA ARG A 53 -4.59 -2.84 -2.42
C ARG A 53 -4.52 -2.46 -0.94
N SER A 54 -5.25 -3.21 -0.12
CA SER A 54 -5.26 -3.08 1.34
C SER A 54 -4.81 -4.39 1.96
N ALA A 55 -4.22 -4.30 3.15
CA ALA A 55 -3.96 -5.48 3.97
C ALA A 55 -5.25 -6.25 4.30
N ILE A 56 -6.39 -5.56 4.40
CA ILE A 56 -7.70 -6.17 4.73
C ILE A 56 -8.18 -7.09 3.61
N SER A 57 -7.95 -6.72 2.35
CA SER A 57 -8.37 -7.49 1.18
C SER A 57 -7.32 -8.50 0.74
N CYS A 58 -6.29 -8.75 1.55
CA CYS A 58 -5.26 -9.74 1.26
C CYS A 58 -5.81 -11.15 1.50
N GLU A 59 -5.71 -12.02 0.50
CA GLU A 59 -6.10 -13.44 0.59
C GLU A 59 -4.95 -14.35 1.04
N SER A 60 -3.83 -13.79 1.52
CA SER A 60 -2.75 -14.62 2.06
C SER A 60 -3.27 -15.48 3.20
N ARG A 61 -2.91 -16.77 3.19
CA ARG A 61 -3.18 -17.65 4.34
C ARG A 61 -2.30 -17.34 5.55
N TYR A 62 -1.12 -16.77 5.32
CA TYR A 62 -0.14 -16.46 6.36
C TYR A 62 0.51 -15.11 6.06
N GLY A 63 0.27 -14.12 6.93
CA GLY A 63 0.87 -12.79 6.78
C GLY A 63 0.19 -11.87 5.77
N ILE A 64 0.87 -10.80 5.40
CA ILE A 64 0.45 -9.85 4.35
C ILE A 64 1.35 -10.03 3.13
N CYS A 65 0.79 -10.01 1.90
CA CYS A 65 1.64 -9.90 0.72
C CYS A 65 2.24 -8.50 0.58
N ALA A 66 3.54 -8.48 0.33
CA ALA A 66 4.21 -7.43 -0.39
C ALA A 66 4.47 -7.94 -1.82
N LEU A 67 3.79 -7.38 -2.81
CA LEU A 67 4.14 -7.59 -4.22
C LEU A 67 5.35 -6.71 -4.56
N THR A 68 6.29 -7.28 -5.28
CA THR A 68 7.53 -6.59 -5.69
C THR A 68 7.58 -6.35 -7.20
N VAL A 69 6.56 -6.82 -7.92
CA VAL A 69 6.43 -6.70 -9.39
C VAL A 69 5.01 -6.24 -9.74
N SER A 70 4.90 -5.54 -10.86
CA SER A 70 3.61 -5.12 -11.42
C SER A 70 2.90 -6.28 -12.13
N ASP A 71 1.62 -6.11 -12.43
CA ASP A 71 0.89 -7.10 -13.23
C ASP A 71 1.48 -7.17 -14.64
N GLU A 72 1.64 -8.37 -15.18
CA GLU A 72 2.18 -8.64 -16.53
C GLU A 72 3.66 -8.26 -16.76
N GLU A 73 4.40 -7.94 -15.69
CA GLU A 73 5.83 -7.69 -15.75
C GLU A 73 6.62 -8.97 -16.01
N SER A 74 7.57 -8.94 -16.94
CA SER A 74 8.45 -10.08 -17.23
C SER A 74 9.45 -10.29 -16.08
N VAL A 75 9.43 -11.47 -15.48
CA VAL A 75 10.30 -11.83 -14.36
C VAL A 75 11.32 -12.88 -14.77
N LEU A 76 12.53 -12.80 -14.22
CA LEU A 76 13.56 -13.80 -14.43
C LEU A 76 13.28 -15.05 -13.57
N PRO A 77 13.65 -16.26 -14.04
CA PRO A 77 13.60 -17.46 -13.21
C PRO A 77 14.38 -17.26 -11.90
N GLY A 78 13.71 -17.46 -10.76
CA GLY A 78 14.29 -17.26 -9.42
C GLY A 78 14.11 -15.85 -8.84
N GLN A 79 13.56 -14.90 -9.60
CA GLN A 79 13.23 -13.57 -9.10
C GLN A 79 12.09 -13.65 -8.07
N ARG A 80 12.28 -13.03 -6.90
CA ARG A 80 11.24 -12.91 -5.89
C ARG A 80 10.19 -11.88 -6.37
N VAL A 81 8.98 -12.35 -6.65
CA VAL A 81 7.86 -11.53 -7.16
C VAL A 81 6.91 -11.08 -6.05
N ALA A 82 6.93 -11.78 -4.93
CA ALA A 82 6.17 -11.47 -3.73
C ALA A 82 6.93 -11.94 -2.49
N HIS A 83 6.79 -11.20 -1.41
CA HIS A 83 7.20 -11.63 -0.08
C HIS A 83 5.98 -11.63 0.85
N TRP A 84 5.92 -12.60 1.76
CA TRP A 84 4.86 -12.71 2.76
C TRP A 84 5.54 -12.75 4.11
N ASP A 85 5.16 -11.86 5.03
CA ASP A 85 5.66 -11.92 6.40
C ASP A 85 4.64 -12.67 7.29
N PRO A 86 4.90 -13.93 7.67
CA PRO A 86 3.97 -14.74 8.44
C PRO A 86 3.77 -14.25 9.88
N HIS A 87 4.62 -13.35 10.38
CA HIS A 87 4.55 -12.84 11.77
C HIS A 87 3.92 -11.46 11.88
N THR A 88 3.71 -10.76 10.76
CA THR A 88 3.07 -9.45 10.76
C THR A 88 1.57 -9.60 10.52
N ILE A 89 0.82 -9.90 11.59
CA ILE A 89 -0.63 -9.67 11.62
C ILE A 89 -0.82 -8.19 11.97
N PRO A 90 -1.32 -7.35 11.04
CA PRO A 90 -1.45 -5.93 11.30
C PRO A 90 -2.63 -5.71 12.25
N VAL A 91 -2.39 -5.08 13.38
CA VAL A 91 -3.47 -4.57 14.25
C VAL A 91 -4.01 -3.31 13.58
N ILE A 92 -5.21 -3.40 13.00
CA ILE A 92 -5.86 -2.32 12.25
C ILE A 92 -7.20 -1.93 12.90
N THR A 93 -7.55 -0.65 12.82
CA THR A 93 -8.85 -0.16 13.26
C THR A 93 -9.82 -0.15 12.08
N GLN A 94 -11.08 -0.50 12.31
CA GLN A 94 -12.14 -0.39 11.30
C GLN A 94 -12.67 1.06 11.18
N VAL A 95 -12.38 1.90 12.17
CA VAL A 95 -12.88 3.27 12.28
C VAL A 95 -11.73 4.25 12.48
N ALA A 96 -11.86 5.43 11.87
CA ALA A 96 -10.96 6.54 12.13
C ALA A 96 -11.21 7.10 13.55
N GLY A 97 -10.13 7.40 14.28
CA GLY A 97 -10.22 7.90 15.66
C GLY A 97 -8.84 8.22 16.24
N GLN A 98 -8.82 8.72 17.47
CA GLN A 98 -7.58 8.96 18.22
C GLN A 98 -7.15 7.68 18.92
N VAL A 99 -5.84 7.41 18.93
CA VAL A 99 -5.26 6.27 19.64
C VAL A 99 -5.18 6.57 21.13
N ASN A 100 -5.74 5.69 21.95
CA ASN A 100 -5.57 5.72 23.40
C ASN A 100 -4.77 4.50 23.84
N LEU A 101 -3.65 4.73 24.52
CA LEU A 101 -2.85 3.67 25.13
C LEU A 101 -3.39 3.41 26.54
N VAL A 102 -3.67 2.15 26.85
CA VAL A 102 -4.13 1.70 28.17
C VAL A 102 -3.12 0.68 28.70
N ASP A 103 -2.76 0.80 29.98
CA ASP A 103 -1.78 -0.07 30.65
C ASP A 103 -0.37 -0.09 30.03
N VAL A 104 0.00 1.00 29.34
CA VAL A 104 1.34 1.22 28.80
C VAL A 104 2.16 2.07 29.77
N VAL A 105 3.22 1.48 30.32
CA VAL A 105 4.19 2.10 31.22
C VAL A 105 5.58 1.96 30.59
N ASP A 106 6.22 3.09 30.31
CA ASP A 106 7.54 3.16 29.69
C ASP A 106 8.61 2.48 30.56
N GLY A 107 9.44 1.64 29.94
CA GLY A 107 10.46 0.82 30.61
C GLY A 107 9.94 -0.41 31.38
N VAL A 108 8.61 -0.60 31.47
CA VAL A 108 8.01 -1.77 32.16
C VAL A 108 7.19 -2.63 31.20
N THR A 109 6.16 -2.07 30.56
CA THR A 109 5.31 -2.80 29.58
C THR A 109 5.64 -2.43 28.13
N VAL A 110 6.35 -1.33 27.89
CA VAL A 110 6.87 -0.91 26.59
C VAL A 110 8.33 -0.51 26.74
N ASN A 111 9.14 -0.85 25.73
CA ASN A 111 10.48 -0.31 25.57
C ASN A 111 10.56 0.42 24.24
N MET A 112 11.10 1.65 24.26
CA MET A 112 11.44 2.36 23.03
C MET A 112 12.68 1.72 22.41
N VAL A 113 12.52 1.20 21.19
CA VAL A 113 13.64 0.68 20.40
C VAL A 113 13.90 1.66 19.27
N PHE A 114 15.11 2.20 19.25
CA PHE A 114 15.61 2.94 18.10
C PHE A 114 16.30 1.92 17.19
N SER A 115 15.65 1.55 16.10
CA SER A 115 16.31 0.77 15.05
C SER A 115 17.12 1.73 14.17
N ASP A 116 18.44 1.70 14.32
CA ASP A 116 19.35 2.22 13.32
C ASP A 116 19.20 1.34 12.08
N GLY A 117 18.40 1.79 11.12
CA GLY A 117 17.90 0.98 10.02
C GLY A 117 18.99 0.34 9.16
N VAL A 118 19.40 -0.88 9.51
CA VAL A 118 20.04 -1.86 8.63
C VAL A 118 19.77 -3.25 9.20
N GLU A 119 18.87 -4.00 8.58
CA GLU A 119 18.98 -5.44 8.28
C GLU A 119 17.88 -5.84 7.29
#